data_AF-A0AAE1FZ44-F1
#
_entry.id   AF-A0AAE1FZ44-F1
#
_cell.length_a   1.000
_cell.length_b   1.000
_cell.length_c   1.000
_cell.angle_alpha   90.00
_cell.angle_beta   90.00
_cell.angle_gamma   90.00
#
_symmetry.space_group_name_H-M   'P 1'
#
loop_
_entity.id
_entity.type
_entity.pdbx_description
1 polymer ?
#
loop_
_entity_poly.entity_id
_entity_poly.type
_entity_poly.pdbx_seq_one_letter_code
_entity_poly.pdbx_strand_id
1 'polypeptide(L)'
;MYTNKMDSSSDDAIAAATIILALMTKKPKKKRLWTRRWLARRQNLSVHSRLLRELGMEDPNTKRVWTRLNTEQYQHLLQLVTPLIEKEDTNMREAVTAD
;
A
#
# COMPACT_ATOMS: atom_id res chain seq x y z
N MET A 1 -55.68 -23.81 25.87
CA MET A 1 -54.38 -23.10 25.76
C MET A 1 -53.51 -23.89 24.80
N TYR A 2 -53.42 -23.48 23.53
CA TYR A 2 -52.58 -24.16 22.54
C TYR A 2 -51.36 -23.29 22.26
N THR A 3 -50.19 -23.73 22.71
CA THR A 3 -48.91 -23.17 22.28
C THR A 3 -48.48 -23.94 21.04
N ASN A 4 -48.69 -23.34 19.87
CA ASN A 4 -48.07 -23.83 18.63
C ASN A 4 -46.55 -23.73 18.82
N LYS A 5 -45.89 -24.89 19.02
CA LYS A 5 -44.47 -25.02 18.71
C LYS A 5 -44.36 -24.85 17.20
N MET A 6 -44.07 -23.63 16.76
CA MET A 6 -43.59 -23.42 15.39
C MET A 6 -42.37 -24.32 15.22
N ASP A 7 -42.39 -25.07 14.13
CA ASP A 7 -41.41 -26.09 13.79
C ASP A 7 -40.00 -25.45 13.71
N SER A 8 -39.07 -25.95 14.52
CA SER A 8 -37.68 -25.45 14.63
C SER A 8 -36.98 -25.39 13.27
N SER A 9 -37.37 -26.24 12.31
CA SER A 9 -36.83 -26.24 10.95
C SER A 9 -37.27 -25.04 10.11
N SER A 10 -38.45 -24.48 10.39
CA SER A 10 -38.96 -23.27 9.73
C SER A 10 -38.25 -22.03 10.27
N ASP A 11 -37.96 -22.00 11.57
CA ASP A 11 -37.26 -20.87 12.20
C ASP A 11 -35.81 -20.75 11.71
N ASP A 12 -35.13 -21.88 11.54
CA ASP A 12 -33.78 -21.94 10.95
C ASP A 12 -33.76 -21.46 9.48
N ALA A 13 -34.78 -21.84 8.71
CA ALA A 13 -34.94 -21.39 7.33
C ALA A 13 -35.19 -19.88 7.23
N ILE A 14 -36.00 -19.32 8.14
CA ILE A 14 -36.26 -17.88 8.24
C ILE A 14 -35.00 -17.14 8.70
N ALA A 15 -34.27 -17.68 9.67
CA ALA A 15 -32.99 -17.12 10.14
C ALA A 15 -31.95 -17.10 9.01
N ALA A 16 -31.83 -18.18 8.23
CA ALA A 16 -30.95 -18.21 7.06
C ALA A 16 -31.36 -17.19 5.99
N ALA A 17 -32.65 -17.11 5.66
CA ALA A 17 -33.17 -16.17 4.67
C ALA A 17 -32.95 -14.71 5.10
N THR A 18 -33.13 -14.38 6.37
CA THR A 18 -32.88 -13.04 6.92
C THR A 18 -31.39 -12.67 6.91
N ILE A 19 -30.49 -13.60 7.21
CA ILE A 19 -29.04 -13.39 7.09
C ILE A 19 -28.64 -13.14 5.63
N ILE A 20 -29.15 -13.94 4.69
CA ILE A 20 -28.89 -13.77 3.25
C ILE A 20 -29.37 -12.38 2.78
N LEU A 21 -30.59 -11.98 3.14
CA LEU A 21 -31.13 -10.67 2.80
C LEU A 21 -30.29 -9.53 3.41
N ALA A 22 -29.83 -9.67 4.66
CA ALA A 22 -28.97 -8.69 5.32
C ALA A 22 -27.57 -8.58 4.66
N LEU A 23 -27.03 -9.68 4.15
CA LEU A 23 -25.76 -9.68 3.41
C LEU A 23 -25.90 -9.05 2.03
N MET A 24 -27.00 -9.34 1.32
CA MET A 24 -27.30 -8.79 -0.01
C MET A 24 -27.58 -7.28 0.02
N THR A 25 -28.18 -6.78 1.10
CA THR A 25 -28.51 -5.35 1.27
C THR A 25 -27.36 -4.50 1.81
N LYS A 26 -26.26 -5.13 2.24
CA LYS A 26 -25.13 -4.44 2.85
C LYS A 26 -24.34 -3.67 1.80
N LYS A 27 -24.46 -2.34 1.80
CA LYS A 27 -23.67 -1.46 0.91
C LYS A 27 -22.17 -1.63 1.20
N PRO A 28 -21.31 -1.81 0.19
CA PRO A 28 -19.88 -1.88 0.41
C PRO A 28 -19.38 -0.56 0.97
N LYS A 29 -18.73 -0.61 2.14
CA LYS A 29 -18.03 0.56 2.68
C LYS A 29 -16.87 0.90 1.77
N LYS A 30 -16.72 2.18 1.43
CA LYS A 30 -15.56 2.66 0.68
C LYS A 30 -14.32 2.42 1.53
N LYS A 31 -13.49 1.45 1.15
CA LYS A 31 -12.25 1.15 1.86
C LYS A 31 -11.32 2.36 1.78
N ARG A 32 -10.65 2.70 2.89
CA ARG A 32 -9.61 3.74 2.89
C ARG A 32 -8.48 3.31 1.95
N LEU A 33 -8.12 4.17 0.99
CA LEU A 33 -6.97 3.91 0.13
C LEU A 33 -5.69 4.15 0.94
N TRP A 34 -5.00 3.08 1.32
CA TRP A 34 -3.75 3.15 2.09
C TRP A 34 -2.57 3.66 1.24
N THR A 35 -2.45 3.19 0.01
CA THR A 35 -1.37 3.58 -0.91
C THR A 35 -1.86 3.43 -2.35
N ARG A 36 -1.43 4.34 -3.23
CA ARG A 36 -1.74 4.25 -4.67
C ARG A 36 -0.95 3.10 -5.29
N ARG A 37 -1.56 2.33 -6.20
CA ARG A 37 -0.93 1.16 -6.85
C ARG A 37 0.41 1.47 -7.53
N TRP A 38 0.57 2.66 -8.08
CA TRP A 38 1.85 3.07 -8.69
C TRP A 38 2.94 3.31 -7.64
N LEU A 39 2.58 3.84 -6.45
CA LEU A 39 3.52 4.11 -5.37
C LEU A 39 3.94 2.84 -4.63
N ALA A 40 3.09 1.81 -4.63
CA ALA A 40 3.44 0.48 -4.13
C ALA A 40 4.56 -0.19 -4.96
N ARG A 41 4.74 0.22 -6.22
CA ARG A 41 5.79 -0.32 -7.11
C ARG A 41 7.07 0.52 -7.11
N ARG A 42 7.20 1.50 -6.20
CA ARG A 42 8.29 2.49 -6.22
C ARG A 42 9.68 1.85 -6.13
N GLN A 43 9.86 0.76 -5.39
CA GLN A 43 11.17 0.11 -5.27
C GLN A 43 11.71 -0.33 -6.65
N ASN A 44 10.84 -0.75 -7.57
CA ASN A 44 11.26 -1.24 -8.89
C ASN A 44 11.02 -0.23 -10.03
N LEU A 45 10.03 0.66 -9.87
CA LEU A 45 9.54 1.52 -10.96
C LEU A 45 9.61 3.01 -10.64
N SER A 46 10.29 3.42 -9.56
CA SER A 46 10.50 4.85 -9.32
C SER A 46 11.56 5.40 -10.27
N VAL A 47 11.52 6.73 -10.47
CA VAL A 47 12.54 7.44 -11.23
C VAL A 47 13.92 7.22 -10.61
N HIS A 48 14.01 7.21 -9.28
CA HIS A 48 15.28 7.04 -8.59
C HIS A 48 15.80 5.61 -8.73
N SER A 49 15.01 4.61 -8.34
CA SER A 49 15.44 3.22 -8.31
C SER A 49 15.67 2.62 -9.70
N ARG A 50 15.05 3.18 -10.73
CA ARG A 50 15.21 2.74 -12.11
C ARG A 50 16.11 3.69 -12.91
N LEU A 51 15.59 4.87 -13.23
CA LEU A 51 16.20 5.75 -14.22
C LEU A 51 17.46 6.46 -13.70
N LEU A 52 17.48 6.97 -12.47
CA LEU A 52 18.72 7.55 -11.90
C LEU A 52 19.79 6.50 -11.62
N ARG A 53 19.38 5.23 -11.41
CA ARG A 53 20.30 4.10 -11.30
C ARG A 53 20.92 3.77 -12.66
N GLU A 54 20.10 3.62 -13.69
CA GLU A 54 20.53 3.39 -15.09
C GLU A 54 21.45 4.53 -15.58
N LEU A 55 21.03 5.78 -15.40
CA LEU A 55 21.86 6.95 -15.72
C LEU A 55 23.17 6.99 -14.94
N GLY A 56 23.19 6.51 -13.69
CA GLY A 56 24.43 6.44 -12.92
C GLY A 56 25.47 5.49 -13.52
N MET A 57 25.03 4.48 -14.27
CA MET A 57 25.90 3.50 -14.93
C MET A 57 26.23 3.89 -16.37
N GLU A 58 25.26 4.44 -17.10
CA GLU A 58 25.39 4.72 -18.53
C GLU A 58 25.80 6.17 -18.84
N ASP A 59 25.29 7.16 -18.10
CA ASP A 59 25.57 8.58 -18.32
C ASP A 59 25.57 9.40 -17.00
N PRO A 60 26.68 9.35 -16.24
CA PRO A 60 26.82 10.09 -14.98
C PRO A 60 26.66 11.61 -15.14
N ASN A 61 26.95 12.17 -16.32
CA ASN A 61 26.80 13.60 -16.57
C ASN A 61 25.33 14.00 -16.61
N THR A 62 24.49 13.23 -17.31
CA THR A 62 23.04 13.46 -17.33
C THR A 62 22.43 13.25 -15.94
N LYS A 63 22.88 12.24 -15.17
CA LYS A 63 22.47 12.08 -13.77
C LYS A 63 22.79 13.33 -12.94
N ARG A 64 23.99 13.90 -13.11
CA ARG A 64 24.41 15.13 -12.42
C ARG A 64 23.58 16.34 -12.84
N VAL A 65 23.25 16.49 -14.12
CA VAL A 65 22.38 17.58 -14.60
C VAL A 65 20.98 17.45 -13.99
N TRP A 66 20.46 16.23 -13.90
CA TRP A 66 19.13 15.99 -13.35
C TRP A 66 19.09 16.23 -11.83
N THR A 67 20.00 15.63 -11.09
CA THR A 67 20.08 15.76 -9.62
C THR A 67 20.63 17.12 -9.18
N ARG A 68 21.34 17.83 -10.08
CA ARG A 68 22.10 19.06 -9.81
C ARG A 68 23.18 18.89 -8.73
N LEU A 69 23.58 17.65 -8.47
CA LEU A 69 24.53 17.27 -7.45
C LEU A 69 25.59 16.37 -8.09
N ASN A 70 26.84 16.53 -7.67
CA ASN A 70 27.82 15.47 -7.90
C ASN A 70 27.55 14.29 -6.95
N THR A 71 28.19 13.13 -7.22
CA THR A 71 27.95 11.90 -6.46
C THR A 71 28.25 12.08 -4.97
N GLU A 72 29.35 12.76 -4.64
CA GLU A 72 29.79 12.98 -3.25
C GLU A 72 28.81 13.88 -2.48
N GLN A 73 28.36 14.97 -3.08
CA GLN A 73 27.36 15.87 -2.50
C GLN A 73 26.03 15.15 -2.27
N TYR A 74 25.62 14.33 -3.24
CA TYR A 74 24.42 13.52 -3.11
C TYR A 74 24.53 12.54 -1.94
N GLN A 75 25.63 11.78 -1.84
CA GLN A 75 25.86 10.84 -0.75
C GLN A 75 25.95 11.54 0.61
N HIS A 76 26.62 12.68 0.69
CA HIS A 76 26.71 13.47 1.91
C HIS A 76 25.33 13.96 2.39
N LEU A 77 24.51 14.50 1.49
CA LEU A 77 23.15 14.91 1.82
C LEU A 77 22.28 13.70 2.20
N LEU A 78 22.46 12.57 1.51
CA LEU A 78 21.74 11.35 1.82
C LEU A 78 22.08 10.88 3.24
N GLN A 79 23.35 10.83 3.62
CA GLN A 79 23.79 10.46 4.97
C GLN A 79 23.16 11.35 6.05
N LEU A 80 23.09 12.66 5.82
CA LEU A 80 22.47 13.61 6.77
C LEU A 80 20.97 13.39 6.91
N VAL A 81 20.28 13.05 5.82
CA VAL A 81 18.82 12.92 5.79
C VAL A 81 18.37 11.50 6.14
N THR A 82 19.21 10.48 5.92
CA THR A 82 18.94 9.06 6.22
C THR A 82 18.28 8.85 7.59
N PRO A 83 18.84 9.34 8.72
CA PRO A 83 18.22 9.14 10.03
C PRO A 83 16.83 9.78 10.18
N LEU A 84 16.45 10.71 9.27
CA LEU A 84 15.15 11.39 9.26
C LEU A 84 14.13 10.72 8.33
N ILE A 85 14.59 10.00 7.30
CA ILE A 85 13.72 9.42 6.26
C ILE A 85 13.62 7.91 6.32
N GLU A 86 14.62 7.24 6.89
CA GLU A 86 14.64 5.80 7.08
C GLU A 86 13.56 5.42 8.08
N LYS A 87 12.75 4.43 7.69
CA LYS A 87 11.60 3.96 8.46
C LYS A 87 11.67 2.45 8.54
N GLU A 88 11.00 1.92 9.54
CA GLU A 88 10.82 0.48 9.66
C GLU A 88 9.64 -0.01 8.81
N ASP A 89 9.76 -1.25 8.36
CA ASP A 89 8.68 -1.95 7.70
C ASP A 89 7.50 -2.11 8.66
N THR A 90 6.30 -2.16 8.10
CA THR A 90 5.11 -2.55 8.86
C THR A 90 4.46 -3.75 8.21
N ASN A 91 3.61 -4.45 8.96
CA ASN A 91 2.81 -5.56 8.44
C ASN A 91 2.00 -5.22 7.17
N MET A 92 1.79 -3.93 6.90
CA MET A 92 0.95 -3.44 5.80
C MET A 92 1.73 -2.76 4.66
N ARG A 93 3.01 -2.41 4.86
CA ARG A 93 3.84 -1.78 3.82
C ARG A 93 5.32 -1.91 4.11
N GLU A 94 6.10 -2.03 3.04
CA GLU A 94 7.52 -1.78 3.05
C GLU A 94 7.81 -0.29 3.27
N ALA A 95 8.85 -0.04 4.04
CA ALA A 95 9.35 1.27 4.39
C ALA A 95 9.95 1.99 3.20
N VAL A 96 10.25 3.27 3.41
CA VAL A 96 11.06 4.02 2.45
C VAL A 96 12.49 3.82 2.89
N THR A 97 13.26 3.10 2.08
CA THR A 97 14.71 3.02 2.21
C THR A 97 15.33 4.35 1.80
N ALA A 98 16.45 4.72 2.42
CA ALA A 98 17.19 5.91 2.03
C ALA A 98 17.89 5.74 0.66
N ASP A 99 18.27 4.51 0.32
CA ASP A 99 18.91 4.11 -0.94
C ASP A 99 17.93 3.75 -2.07
#